data_AF-A0AAX0QWU4-F1
#
_entry.id   AF-A0AAX0QWU4-F1
#
_cell.length_a   1.000
_cell.length_b   1.000
_cell.length_c   1.000
_cell.angle_alpha   90.00
_cell.angle_beta   90.00
_cell.angle_gamma   90.00
#
_symmetry.space_group_name_H-M   'P 1'
#
loop_
_entity.id
_entity.type
_entity.pdbx_description
1 polymer ?
#
loop_
_entity_poly.entity_id
_entity_poly.type
_entity_poly.pdbx_seq_one_letter_code
_entity_poly.pdbx_strand_id
1 'polypeptide(L)'
;MINYRSYSDEQQIFMLNIGGLDIYSIRKKVVKVIEKLIKPFSSQHHRYTFIDVDEVTVLIIQAETQFIPTLIRRLCKKGLAIYEVKLVEEQDALFDQFSAHMNKSKAYVL
;
A
#
# COMPACT_ATOMS: atom_id res chain seq x y z
N MET A 1 6.25 -26.45 -9.63
CA MET A 1 4.99 -26.35 -10.39
C MET A 1 4.25 -25.13 -9.88
N ILE A 2 4.02 -24.11 -10.72
CA ILE A 2 3.29 -22.90 -10.31
C ILE A 2 1.84 -23.32 -10.03
N ASN A 3 1.36 -23.03 -8.82
CA ASN A 3 0.01 -23.40 -8.41
C ASN A 3 -0.99 -22.44 -9.07
N TYR A 4 -1.61 -22.86 -10.19
CA TYR A 4 -2.55 -22.04 -10.96
C TYR A 4 -3.83 -21.67 -10.20
N ARG A 5 -4.08 -22.25 -9.02
CA ARG A 5 -5.18 -21.83 -8.14
C ARG A 5 -4.94 -20.49 -7.44
N SER A 6 -3.71 -19.97 -7.48
CA SER A 6 -3.33 -18.69 -6.86
C SER A 6 -3.45 -17.49 -7.82
N TYR A 7 -3.82 -17.72 -9.09
CA TYR A 7 -4.24 -16.68 -10.04
C TYR A 7 -5.74 -16.40 -9.85
N SER A 8 -6.08 -16.06 -8.62
CA SER A 8 -7.43 -15.67 -8.24
C SER A 8 -7.56 -14.17 -8.49
N ASP A 9 -8.65 -13.74 -9.12
CA ASP A 9 -9.06 -12.31 -9.13
C ASP A 9 -9.44 -11.82 -7.72
N GLU A 10 -9.32 -12.68 -6.71
CA GLU A 10 -9.49 -12.36 -5.30
C GLU A 10 -8.49 -11.31 -4.84
N GLN A 11 -9.06 -10.24 -4.31
CA GLN A 11 -8.35 -9.11 -3.76
C GLN A 11 -7.90 -9.47 -2.34
N GLN A 12 -6.59 -9.44 -2.10
CA GLN A 12 -5.99 -9.65 -0.78
C GLN A 12 -5.37 -8.36 -0.26
N ILE A 13 -5.15 -8.26 1.05
CA ILE A 13 -4.51 -7.09 1.66
C ILE A 13 -3.01 -7.32 1.77
N PHE A 14 -2.25 -6.37 1.24
CA PHE A 14 -0.80 -6.35 1.29
C PHE A 14 -0.31 -5.15 2.08
N MET A 15 0.74 -5.35 2.87
CA MET A 15 1.51 -4.30 3.53
C MET A 15 2.87 -4.18 2.83
N LEU A 16 3.15 -3.01 2.27
CA LEU A 16 4.40 -2.70 1.61
C LEU A 16 5.14 -1.66 2.44
N ASN A 17 6.32 -2.03 2.94
CA ASN A 17 7.20 -1.13 3.67
C ASN A 17 8.01 -0.27 2.67
N ILE A 18 7.83 1.05 2.74
CA ILE A 18 8.44 2.03 1.82
C ILE A 18 9.60 2.78 2.52
N GLY A 19 9.90 2.45 3.77
CA GLY A 19 11.02 2.96 4.56
C GLY A 19 10.70 4.16 5.44
N GLY A 20 11.72 4.59 6.19
CA GLY A 20 11.70 5.81 7.00
C GLY A 20 11.67 7.05 6.11
N LEU A 21 10.51 7.69 6.04
CA LEU A 21 10.31 8.95 5.30
C LEU A 21 10.15 10.09 6.30
N ASP A 22 11.18 10.34 7.11
CA ASP A 22 11.15 11.27 8.25
C ASP A 22 10.89 12.72 7.82
N ILE A 23 11.38 13.07 6.63
CA ILE A 23 11.16 14.40 6.05
C ILE A 23 9.78 14.43 5.40
N TYR A 24 8.85 15.17 6.03
CA TYR A 24 7.46 15.33 5.56
C TYR A 24 7.34 15.70 4.07
N SER A 25 8.19 16.60 3.58
CA SER A 25 8.15 17.04 2.18
C SER A 25 8.55 15.93 1.20
N ILE A 26 9.46 15.04 1.60
CA ILE A 26 9.85 13.85 0.85
C ILE A 26 8.72 12.83 0.90
N ARG A 27 8.18 12.55 2.10
CA ARG A 27 7.03 11.65 2.27
C ARG A 27 5.87 12.01 1.35
N LYS A 28 5.47 13.28 1.34
CA LYS A 28 4.38 13.79 0.48
C LYS A 28 4.67 13.60 -1.01
N LYS A 29 5.93 13.73 -1.44
CA LYS A 29 6.33 13.48 -2.84
C LYS A 29 6.25 11.99 -3.17
N VAL A 30 6.78 11.12 -2.29
CA VAL A 30 6.75 9.67 -2.46
C VAL A 30 5.31 9.16 -2.53
N VAL A 31 4.46 9.53 -1.56
CA VAL A 31 3.03 9.19 -1.56
C VAL A 31 2.36 9.58 -2.87
N LYS A 32 2.55 10.82 -3.35
CA LYS A 32 1.99 11.27 -4.64
C LYS A 32 2.49 10.45 -5.84
N VAL A 33 3.75 10.03 -5.84
CA VAL A 33 4.29 9.17 -6.90
C VAL A 33 3.60 7.81 -6.88
N ILE A 34 3.44 7.21 -5.71
CA ILE A 34 2.78 5.92 -5.53
C ILE A 34 1.31 5.99 -5.95
N GLU A 35 0.58 7.02 -5.51
CA GLU A 35 -0.80 7.28 -5.93
C GLU A 35 -0.93 7.36 -7.46
N LYS A 36 -0.02 8.07 -8.14
CA LYS A 36 -0.01 8.15 -9.61
C LYS A 36 0.25 6.80 -10.29
N LEU A 37 0.97 5.89 -9.64
CA LEU A 37 1.24 4.56 -10.17
C LEU A 37 0.07 3.59 -9.94
N ILE A 38 -0.68 3.77 -8.86
CA ILE A 38 -1.86 2.95 -8.53
C ILE A 38 -3.12 3.45 -9.25
N LYS A 39 -3.31 4.76 -9.41
CA LYS A 39 -4.51 5.38 -10.05
C LYS A 39 -4.97 4.74 -11.36
N PRO A 40 -4.08 4.40 -12.32
CA PRO A 40 -4.50 3.74 -13.56
C PRO A 40 -5.18 2.39 -13.35
N PHE A 41 -5.02 1.79 -12.16
CA PHE A 41 -5.59 0.51 -11.76
C PHE A 41 -6.69 0.66 -10.69
N SER A 42 -6.83 1.84 -10.08
CA SER A 42 -7.80 2.09 -9.02
C SER A 42 -9.23 2.26 -9.53
N SER A 43 -9.41 2.57 -10.83
CA SER A 43 -10.74 2.61 -11.45
C SER A 43 -11.40 1.23 -11.54
N GLN A 44 -10.66 0.16 -11.24
CA GLN A 44 -11.17 -1.20 -11.24
C GLN A 44 -11.46 -1.68 -9.80
N HIS A 45 -10.51 -2.00 -8.92
CA HIS A 45 -10.88 -2.69 -7.66
C HIS A 45 -10.01 -2.40 -6.41
N HIS A 46 -9.09 -1.45 -6.45
CA HIS A 46 -8.03 -1.33 -5.45
C HIS A 46 -8.29 -0.26 -4.37
N ARG A 47 -8.48 -0.68 -3.11
CA ARG A 47 -8.47 0.22 -1.93
C ARG A 47 -7.06 0.31 -1.37
N TYR A 48 -6.58 1.51 -1.03
CA TYR A 48 -5.27 1.68 -0.40
C TYR A 48 -5.25 2.81 0.62
N THR A 49 -4.32 2.72 1.58
CA THR A 49 -4.02 3.77 2.55
C THR A 49 -2.53 3.73 2.92
N PHE A 50 -2.04 4.82 3.50
CA PHE A 50 -0.70 4.89 4.06
C PHE A 50 -0.81 5.03 5.57
N ILE A 51 0.02 4.29 6.30
CA ILE A 51 0.17 4.42 7.75
C ILE A 51 1.65 4.58 8.08
N ASP A 52 1.93 5.18 9.22
CA ASP A 52 3.27 5.23 9.79
C ASP A 52 3.33 4.29 10.99
N VAL A 53 4.27 3.36 11.00
CA VAL A 53 4.51 2.39 12.07
C VAL A 53 5.99 2.44 12.40
N ASP A 54 6.34 2.74 13.66
CA ASP A 54 7.73 2.80 14.13
C ASP A 54 8.66 3.63 13.19
N GLU A 55 8.24 4.86 12.87
CA GLU A 55 8.93 5.80 11.96
C GLU A 55 9.01 5.36 10.49
N VAL A 56 8.40 4.23 10.14
CA VAL A 56 8.36 3.69 8.78
C VAL A 56 7.02 3.94 8.12
N THR A 57 7.04 4.48 6.89
CA THR A 57 5.82 4.62 6.09
C THR A 57 5.50 3.30 5.39
N VAL A 58 4.30 2.79 5.66
CA VAL A 58 3.75 1.55 5.13
C VAL A 58 2.55 1.84 4.24
N LEU A 59 2.55 1.29 3.03
CA LEU A 59 1.38 1.24 2.15
C LEU A 59 0.59 -0.02 2.45
N ILE A 60 -0.69 0.15 2.82
CA ILE A 60 -1.65 -0.94 2.88
C ILE A 60 -2.48 -0.87 1.61
N ILE A 61 -2.53 -1.96 0.86
CA ILE A 61 -3.27 -2.03 -0.41
C ILE A 61 -4.04 -3.34 -0.51
N GLN A 62 -5.33 -3.24 -0.79
CA GLN A 62 -6.17 -4.34 -1.23
C GLN A 62 -6.01 -4.47 -2.74
N ALA A 63 -5.49 -5.62 -3.19
CA ALA A 63 -5.16 -5.89 -4.58
C ALA A 63 -5.19 -7.37 -4.94
N GLU A 64 -5.33 -7.67 -6.22
CA GLU A 64 -4.97 -8.97 -6.76
C GLU A 64 -3.46 -9.23 -6.57
N THR A 65 -3.09 -10.46 -6.24
CA THR A 65 -1.68 -10.85 -6.01
C THR A 65 -0.79 -10.55 -7.22
N GLN A 66 -1.31 -10.68 -8.44
CA GLN A 66 -0.60 -10.35 -9.69
C GLN A 66 -0.28 -8.85 -9.86
N PHE A 67 -1.03 -7.98 -9.20
CA PHE A 67 -0.79 -6.54 -9.24
C PHE A 67 0.48 -6.15 -8.47
N ILE A 68 0.77 -6.84 -7.37
CA ILE A 68 1.87 -6.48 -6.46
C ILE A 68 3.25 -6.50 -7.14
N PRO A 69 3.67 -7.54 -7.88
CA PRO A 69 4.92 -7.51 -8.64
C PRO A 69 4.98 -6.35 -9.66
N THR A 70 3.85 -6.02 -10.29
CA THR A 70 3.75 -4.92 -11.26
C THR A 70 3.96 -3.56 -10.57
N LEU A 71 3.33 -3.37 -9.41
CA LEU A 71 3.50 -2.18 -8.58
C LEU A 71 4.96 -2.03 -8.13
N ILE A 72 5.55 -3.07 -7.54
CA ILE A 72 6.95 -3.06 -7.08
C ILE A 72 7.89 -2.69 -8.23
N ARG A 73 7.74 -3.31 -9.40
CA ARG A 73 8.59 -3.02 -10.56
C ARG A 73 8.49 -1.54 -10.99
N ARG A 74 7.30 -0.95 -10.92
CA ARG A 74 7.10 0.48 -11.23
C ARG A 74 7.73 1.39 -10.17
N LEU A 75 7.67 1.02 -8.90
CA LEU A 75 8.30 1.74 -7.79
C LEU A 75 9.83 1.72 -7.91
N CYS A 76 10.43 0.56 -8.16
CA CYS A 76 11.87 0.45 -8.37
C CYS A 76 12.34 1.28 -9.58
N LYS A 77 11.58 1.32 -10.67
CA LYS A 77 11.86 2.20 -11.83
C LYS A 77 11.82 3.69 -11.50
N LYS A 78 11.16 4.08 -10.40
CA LYS A 78 11.14 5.45 -9.87
C LYS A 78 12.20 5.69 -8.79
N GLY A 79 13.09 4.72 -8.55
CA GLY A 79 14.11 4.81 -7.51
C GLY A 79 13.55 4.68 -6.10
N LEU A 80 12.32 4.17 -5.94
CA LEU A 80 11.73 3.90 -4.63
C LEU A 80 12.09 2.48 -4.20
N ALA A 81 12.75 2.37 -3.05
CA ALA A 81 13.02 1.09 -2.42
C ALA A 81 11.77 0.55 -1.72
N ILE A 82 11.60 -0.77 -1.77
CA ILE A 82 10.59 -1.49 -0.99
C ILE A 82 11.37 -2.45 -0.12
N TYR A 83 11.24 -2.29 1.19
CA TYR A 83 12.00 -3.07 2.17
C TYR A 83 11.37 -4.44 2.40
N GLU A 84 10.04 -4.48 2.45
CA GLU A 84 9.29 -5.68 2.78
C GLU A 84 7.89 -5.64 2.17
N VAL A 85 7.38 -6.80 1.81
CA VAL A 85 6.00 -7.01 1.36
C VAL A 85 5.41 -8.16 2.14
N LYS A 86 4.33 -7.91 2.89
CA LYS A 86 3.59 -8.93 3.66
C LYS A 86 2.18 -9.08 3.12
N LEU A 87 1.72 -10.32 3.01
CA LEU A 87 0.30 -10.65 2.87
C LEU A 87 -0.33 -10.63 4.26
N VAL A 88 -1.48 -9.97 4.40
CA VAL A 88 -2.26 -9.97 5.64
C VAL A 88 -3.36 -11.02 5.51
N GLU A 89 -3.25 -12.09 6.30
CA GLU A 89 -4.16 -13.24 6.24
C GLU A 89 -5.51 -12.99 6.94
N GLU A 90 -5.60 -12.01 7.85
CA GLU A 90 -6.84 -11.63 8.56
C GLU A 90 -7.51 -10.41 7.91
N GLN A 91 -8.48 -10.67 7.02
CA GLN A 91 -8.85 -9.75 5.94
C GLN A 91 -9.84 -8.62 6.25
N ASP A 92 -10.64 -8.62 7.33
CA ASP A 92 -11.72 -7.61 7.46
C ASP A 92 -11.54 -6.58 8.59
N ALA A 93 -11.02 -6.98 9.76
CA ALA A 93 -10.95 -6.08 10.90
C ALA A 93 -9.83 -5.03 10.79
N LEU A 94 -8.71 -5.37 10.15
CA LEU A 94 -7.51 -4.52 10.12
C LEU A 94 -7.69 -3.29 9.21
N PHE A 95 -8.22 -3.47 7.99
CA PHE A 95 -8.37 -2.35 7.06
C PHE A 95 -9.35 -1.28 7.57
N ASP A 96 -10.45 -1.71 8.19
CA ASP A 96 -11.42 -0.81 8.81
C ASP A 96 -10.86 -0.15 10.07
N GLN A 97 -10.08 -0.87 10.89
CA GLN A 97 -9.38 -0.26 12.04
C GLN A 97 -8.34 0.78 11.60
N PHE A 98 -7.52 0.48 10.58
CA PHE A 98 -6.55 1.44 10.03
C PHE A 98 -7.24 2.66 9.38
N SER A 99 -8.35 2.44 8.68
CA SER A 99 -9.16 3.51 8.10
C SER A 99 -9.86 4.38 9.17
N ALA A 100 -10.37 3.76 10.25
CA ALA A 100 -11.02 4.46 11.36
C ALA A 100 -10.03 5.28 12.20
N HIS A 101 -8.81 4.77 12.40
CA HIS A 101 -7.74 5.52 13.07
C HIS A 101 -7.40 6.81 12.30
N MET A 102 -7.38 6.75 10.97
CA MET A 102 -7.17 7.92 10.11
C MET A 102 -8.31 8.96 10.17
N ASN A 103 -9.57 8.54 10.34
CA ASN A 103 -10.67 9.51 10.53
C ASN A 103 -10.61 10.22 11.89
N LYS A 104 -10.05 9.57 12.93
CA LYS A 104 -9.74 10.24 14.20
C LYS A 104 -8.50 11.14 14.10
N SER A 105 -7.47 10.73 13.36
CA SER A 105 -6.26 11.54 13.16
C SER A 105 -6.48 12.75 12.23
N LYS A 106 -7.51 12.72 11.38
CA LYS A 106 -8.03 13.91 10.67
C LYS A 106 -8.69 14.95 11.58
N ALA A 107 -8.87 14.69 12.88
CA ALA A 107 -9.23 15.74 13.84
C ALA A 107 -8.06 16.71 14.13
N TYR A 108 -6.83 16.38 13.70
CA TYR A 108 -5.71 17.30 13.61
C TYR A 108 -5.43 17.64 12.14
N VAL A 109 -6.38 18.29 11.48
CA VAL A 109 -6.14 18.99 10.22
C VAL A 109 -6.02 20.47 10.55
N LEU A 110 -4.78 20.98 10.49
CA LEU A 110 -4.51 22.39 10.21
C LEU A 110 -4.93 22.71 8.77
#